data_AF-A0AAN2PMW7-F1
#
_entry.id   AF-A0AAN2PMW7-F1
#
_cell.length_a   1.000
_cell.length_b   1.000
_cell.length_c   1.000
_cell.angle_alpha   90.00
_cell.angle_beta   90.00
_cell.angle_gamma   90.00
#
_symmetry.space_group_name_H-M   'P 1'
#
loop_
_entity.id
_entity.type
_entity.pdbx_description
1 polymer ?
#
loop_
_entity_poly.entity_id
_entity_poly.type
_entity_poly.pdbx_seq_one_letter_code
_entity_poly.pdbx_strand_id
1 'polypeptide(L)'
;MVGNDIPSGLDLWNDYILGLEKFLNGENVEIPYGIDPYLMKLTSINSNSLDFSIVGDWEPVNVFAEAILPKREFFEAILDGAAQFWNTLIDYKVFEEKEIKDTTAKEYPKLMIKEIEKLSGKVKTLFK
;
A
#
# COMPACT_ATOMS: atom_id res chain seq x y z
N MET A 1 -3.45 -5.66 26.39
CA MET A 1 -4.30 -4.77 25.59
C MET A 1 -3.43 -4.38 24.39
N VAL A 2 -3.54 -5.13 23.30
CA VAL A 2 -2.74 -4.93 22.09
C VAL A 2 -3.64 -4.15 21.13
N GLY A 3 -3.12 -3.08 20.52
CA GLY A 3 -3.83 -2.34 19.47
C GLY A 3 -4.18 -0.89 19.80
N ASN A 4 -3.24 -0.11 20.32
CA ASN A 4 -3.42 1.35 20.40
C ASN A 4 -2.23 2.18 19.93
N ASP A 5 -1.08 1.57 19.61
CA ASP A 5 0.05 2.27 19.02
C ASP A 5 0.41 1.55 17.72
N ILE A 6 0.33 2.29 16.60
CA ILE A 6 0.68 1.92 15.22
C ILE A 6 -0.44 1.18 14.43
N PRO A 7 -1.06 1.81 13.40
CA PRO A 7 -1.98 1.13 12.48
C PRO A 7 -1.26 0.42 11.33
N SER A 8 0.03 0.11 11.43
CA SER A 8 0.86 -0.38 10.31
C SER A 8 0.68 -1.88 10.03
N GLY A 9 -0.46 -2.45 10.41
CA GLY A 9 -0.80 -3.84 10.06
C GLY A 9 -2.27 -4.07 9.75
N LEU A 10 -3.15 -3.10 9.94
CA LEU A 10 -4.55 -3.17 9.49
C LEU A 10 -4.82 -2.35 8.24
N ASP A 11 -3.94 -1.38 7.94
CA ASP A 11 -4.04 -0.57 6.73
C ASP A 11 -3.20 -1.18 5.60
N LEU A 12 -3.77 -2.22 4.98
CA LEU A 12 -3.12 -2.88 3.84
C LEU A 12 -2.88 -1.92 2.67
N TRP A 13 -3.71 -0.89 2.50
CA TRP A 13 -3.48 0.12 1.48
C TRP A 13 -2.20 0.89 1.74
N ASN A 14 -1.99 1.33 2.98
CA ASN A 14 -0.75 1.99 3.36
C ASN A 14 0.48 1.07 3.15
N ASP A 15 0.37 -0.23 3.44
CA ASP A 15 1.46 -1.18 3.18
C ASP A 15 1.82 -1.24 1.69
N TYR A 16 0.80 -1.30 0.81
CA TYR A 16 1.01 -1.19 -0.64
C TYR A 16 1.65 0.15 -1.04
N ILE A 17 1.16 1.28 -0.52
CA ILE A 17 1.68 2.61 -0.83
C ILE A 17 3.17 2.72 -0.46
N LEU A 18 3.55 2.25 0.72
CA LEU A 18 4.95 2.22 1.17
C LEU A 18 5.81 1.30 0.30
N GLY A 19 5.29 0.13 -0.06
CA GLY A 19 5.97 -0.80 -0.96
C GLY A 19 6.22 -0.18 -2.33
N LEU A 20 5.20 0.44 -2.92
CA LEU A 20 5.32 1.14 -4.21
C LEU A 20 6.31 2.31 -4.14
N GLU A 21 6.28 3.13 -3.08
CA GLU A 21 7.21 4.25 -2.96
C GLU A 21 8.67 3.77 -2.91
N LYS A 22 8.97 2.76 -2.09
CA LYS A 22 10.32 2.16 -2.02
C LYS A 22 10.76 1.60 -3.37
N PHE A 23 9.87 0.85 -4.04
CA PHE A 23 10.17 0.28 -5.35
C PHE A 23 10.51 1.36 -6.39
N LEU A 24 9.74 2.45 -6.43
CA LEU A 24 9.97 3.55 -7.37
C LEU A 24 11.26 4.33 -7.08
N ASN A 25 11.80 4.24 -5.87
CA ASN A 25 13.11 4.79 -5.51
C ASN A 25 14.29 3.87 -5.89
N GLY A 26 14.02 2.76 -6.58
CA GLY A 26 15.03 1.83 -7.10
C GLY A 26 15.40 0.70 -6.14
N GLU A 27 14.61 0.49 -5.08
CA GLU A 27 14.82 -0.58 -4.12
C GLU A 27 14.06 -1.85 -4.55
N ASN A 28 14.69 -3.03 -4.42
CA ASN A 28 13.89 -4.24 -4.27
C ASN A 28 13.20 -4.17 -2.92
N VAL A 29 11.91 -4.46 -2.89
CA VAL A 29 11.10 -4.27 -1.70
C VAL A 29 10.90 -5.61 -1.02
N GLU A 30 11.18 -5.63 0.29
CA GLU A 30 10.75 -6.65 1.22
C GLU A 30 10.32 -5.93 2.49
N ILE A 31 9.01 -5.89 2.75
CA ILE A 31 8.44 -5.17 3.89
C ILE A 31 7.36 -6.01 4.59
N PRO A 32 7.12 -5.79 5.89
CA PRO A 32 5.97 -6.37 6.58
C PRO A 32 4.67 -6.04 5.85
N TYR A 33 3.73 -6.99 5.84
CA TYR A 33 2.42 -6.85 5.23
C TYR A 33 1.32 -7.32 6.17
N GLY A 34 0.45 -6.39 6.58
CA GLY A 34 -0.60 -6.68 7.53
C GLY A 34 -0.10 -6.89 8.97
N ILE A 35 -0.91 -7.56 9.80
CA ILE A 35 -0.62 -7.79 11.23
C ILE A 35 0.17 -9.08 11.50
N ASP A 36 0.06 -10.06 10.61
CA ASP A 36 0.74 -11.33 10.72
C ASP A 36 2.18 -11.18 10.20
N PRO A 37 3.10 -12.10 10.54
CA PRO A 37 4.46 -12.07 10.02
C PRO A 37 4.46 -12.46 8.52
N TYR A 38 3.85 -11.66 7.67
CA TYR A 38 3.90 -11.76 6.22
C TYR A 38 4.82 -10.69 5.67
N LEU A 39 5.48 -11.00 4.55
CA LEU A 39 6.30 -10.08 3.80
C LEU A 39 5.68 -9.86 2.43
N MET A 40 5.48 -8.59 2.06
CA MET A 40 5.28 -8.19 0.67
C MET A 40 6.64 -8.02 0.01
N LYS A 41 6.81 -8.67 -1.14
CA LYS A 41 8.01 -8.55 -1.98
C LYS A 41 7.66 -7.97 -3.34
N LEU A 42 8.46 -7.01 -3.78
CA LEU A 42 8.43 -6.46 -5.14
C LEU A 42 9.85 -6.49 -5.70
N THR A 43 10.08 -7.36 -6.68
CA THR A 43 11.40 -7.49 -7.33
C THR A 43 11.29 -7.14 -8.81
N SER A 44 12.15 -6.24 -9.27
CA SER A 44 12.19 -5.88 -10.69
C SER A 44 12.79 -7.03 -11.50
N ILE A 45 12.03 -7.58 -12.45
CA ILE A 45 12.55 -8.58 -13.39
C ILE A 45 13.24 -7.90 -14.58
N ASN A 46 12.57 -6.89 -15.15
CA ASN A 46 13.07 -6.11 -16.28
C ASN A 46 12.45 -4.70 -16.26
N SER A 47 12.58 -3.92 -17.34
CA SER A 47 12.03 -2.56 -17.39
C SER A 47 10.51 -2.49 -17.20
N ASN A 48 9.78 -3.53 -17.61
CA ASN A 48 8.32 -3.50 -17.75
C ASN A 48 7.59 -4.44 -16.77
N SER A 49 8.27 -5.44 -16.21
CA SER A 49 7.65 -6.47 -15.37
C SER A 49 8.32 -6.56 -14.00
N LEU A 50 7.52 -6.86 -12.98
CA LEU A 50 7.99 -7.19 -11.63
C LEU A 50 7.45 -8.55 -11.19
N ASP A 51 8.18 -9.16 -10.27
CA ASP A 51 7.72 -10.27 -9.44
C ASP A 51 7.11 -9.68 -8.17
N PHE A 52 5.84 -10.00 -7.93
CA PHE A 52 5.11 -9.67 -6.71
C PHE A 52 4.81 -10.95 -5.94
N SER A 53 5.11 -10.95 -4.63
CA SER A 53 4.68 -12.03 -3.75
C SER A 53 4.32 -11.54 -2.36
N ILE A 54 3.43 -12.30 -1.72
CA ILE A 54 3.13 -12.23 -0.28
C ILE A 54 3.48 -13.60 0.30
N VAL A 55 4.42 -13.62 1.23
CA VAL A 55 4.95 -14.86 1.83
C VAL A 55 4.94 -14.78 3.35
N GLY A 56 4.86 -15.94 4.01
CA GLY A 56 5.07 -16.04 5.46
C GLY A 56 6.54 -15.86 5.84
N ASP A 57 6.79 -15.09 6.88
CA ASP A 57 8.07 -14.90 7.58
C ASP A 57 8.22 -15.96 8.68
N TRP A 58 8.02 -17.22 8.30
CA TRP A 58 8.21 -18.39 9.15
C TRP A 58 8.55 -19.61 8.29
N GLU A 59 9.11 -20.63 8.93
CA GLU A 59 9.42 -21.91 8.28
C GLU A 59 8.35 -22.97 8.59
N PRO A 60 7.86 -23.73 7.58
CA PRO A 60 8.17 -23.60 6.16
C PRO A 60 7.56 -22.33 5.55
N VAL A 61 8.29 -21.70 4.62
CA VAL A 61 7.80 -20.50 3.90
C VAL A 61 6.54 -20.85 3.11
N ASN A 62 5.42 -20.24 3.49
CA ASN A 62 4.16 -20.34 2.77
C ASN A 62 3.99 -19.16 1.81
N VAL A 63 3.64 -19.44 0.56
CA VAL A 63 3.33 -18.42 -0.46
C VAL A 63 1.82 -18.25 -0.53
N PHE A 64 1.33 -17.04 -0.25
CA PHE A 64 -0.09 -16.71 -0.22
C PHE A 64 -0.57 -16.08 -1.52
N ALA A 65 0.30 -15.29 -2.15
CA ALA A 65 0.10 -14.72 -3.46
C ALA A 65 1.45 -14.63 -4.17
N GLU A 66 1.46 -14.92 -5.46
CA GLU A 66 2.64 -14.77 -6.32
C GLU A 66 2.18 -14.49 -7.75
N ALA A 67 2.76 -13.49 -8.39
CA ALA A 67 2.47 -13.15 -9.77
C ALA A 67 3.60 -12.34 -10.42
N ILE A 68 3.81 -12.58 -11.71
CA ILE A 68 4.58 -11.68 -12.57
C ILE A 68 3.62 -10.69 -13.20
N LEU A 69 3.81 -9.40 -12.92
CA LEU A 69 2.86 -8.35 -13.30
C LEU A 69 3.52 -7.23 -14.12
N PRO A 70 2.81 -6.63 -15.09
CA PRO A 70 3.26 -5.41 -15.74
C PRO A 70 3.33 -4.27 -14.71
N LYS A 71 4.50 -3.65 -14.54
CA LYS A 71 4.77 -2.64 -13.50
C LYS A 71 3.75 -1.51 -13.52
N ARG A 72 3.54 -0.93 -14.71
CA ARG A 72 2.66 0.22 -14.89
C ARG A 72 1.23 -0.12 -14.51
N GLU A 73 0.66 -1.16 -15.13
CA GLU A 73 -0.74 -1.56 -14.92
C GLU A 73 -0.99 -1.95 -13.47
N PHE A 74 -0.06 -2.68 -12.86
CA PHE A 74 -0.15 -3.06 -11.46
C PHE A 74 -0.11 -1.84 -10.54
N PHE A 75 0.84 -0.93 -10.72
CA PHE A 75 0.95 0.26 -9.87
C PHE A 75 -0.22 1.21 -10.06
N GLU A 76 -0.68 1.44 -11.29
CA GLU A 76 -1.87 2.25 -11.56
C GLU A 76 -3.12 1.63 -10.89
N ALA A 77 -3.32 0.31 -11.01
CA ALA A 77 -4.46 -0.37 -10.40
C ALA A 77 -4.46 -0.31 -8.87
N ILE A 78 -3.30 -0.47 -8.23
CA ILE A 78 -3.15 -0.39 -6.77
C ILE A 78 -3.43 1.04 -6.29
N LEU A 79 -2.89 2.06 -6.99
CA LEU A 79 -3.08 3.46 -6.63
C LEU A 79 -4.53 3.91 -6.84
N ASP A 80 -5.17 3.48 -7.93
CA ASP A 80 -6.58 3.76 -8.21
C ASP A 80 -7.49 3.12 -7.16
N GLY A 81 -7.22 1.87 -6.77
CA GLY A 81 -7.92 1.17 -5.70
C GLY A 81 -7.78 1.87 -4.35
N ALA A 82 -6.56 2.28 -3.99
CA ALA A 82 -6.30 3.04 -2.77
C ALA A 82 -7.03 4.39 -2.77
N ALA A 83 -6.99 5.13 -3.89
CA ALA A 83 -7.71 6.40 -4.02
C ALA A 83 -9.22 6.20 -3.88
N GLN A 84 -9.79 5.18 -4.51
CA GLN A 84 -11.21 4.86 -4.41
C GLN A 84 -11.60 4.55 -2.95
N PHE A 85 -10.79 3.78 -2.23
CA PHE A 85 -11.02 3.48 -0.83
C PHE A 85 -11.10 4.76 0.02
N TRP A 86 -10.09 5.63 -0.05
CA TRP A 86 -10.05 6.85 0.76
C TRP A 86 -11.16 7.84 0.40
N ASN A 87 -11.45 8.01 -0.90
CA ASN A 87 -12.57 8.84 -1.34
C ASN A 87 -13.91 8.32 -0.83
N THR A 88 -14.12 6.99 -0.88
CA THR A 88 -15.34 6.37 -0.35
C THR A 88 -15.50 6.68 1.14
N LEU A 89 -14.44 6.58 1.95
CA LEU A 89 -14.55 6.90 3.38
C LEU A 89 -14.88 8.38 3.65
N ILE A 90 -14.40 9.29 2.80
CA ILE A 90 -14.75 10.72 2.86
C ILE A 90 -16.22 10.93 2.48
N ASP A 91 -16.68 10.33 1.37
CA ASP A 91 -18.04 10.47 0.86
C ASP A 91 -19.09 9.97 1.88
N TYR A 92 -18.76 8.88 2.58
CA TYR A 92 -19.59 8.33 3.65
C TYR A 92 -19.40 9.03 5.00
N LYS A 93 -18.66 10.15 5.05
CA LYS A 93 -18.44 10.97 6.25
C LYS A 93 -17.96 10.19 7.47
N VAL A 94 -17.22 9.09 7.24
CA VAL A 94 -16.75 8.17 8.28
C VAL A 94 -15.94 8.91 9.35
N PHE A 95 -15.26 9.98 8.96
CA PHE A 95 -14.42 10.81 9.81
C PHE A 95 -15.07 12.10 10.34
N GLU A 96 -16.29 12.43 9.91
CA GLU A 96 -17.03 13.61 10.38
C GLU A 96 -18.07 13.26 11.46
N GLU A 97 -18.68 12.07 11.39
CA GLU A 97 -19.83 11.71 12.24
C GLU A 97 -19.46 10.99 13.56
N LYS A 98 -18.24 10.49 13.69
CA LYS A 98 -17.75 9.89 14.95
C LYS A 98 -16.96 10.94 15.73
N GLU A 99 -17.21 11.05 17.05
CA GLU A 99 -16.19 11.50 18.00
C GLU A 99 -15.05 10.48 17.95
N ILE A 100 -14.20 10.61 16.92
CA ILE A 100 -13.01 9.78 16.81
C ILE A 100 -12.12 10.18 17.98
N LYS A 101 -11.71 9.19 18.77
CA LYS A 101 -10.67 9.35 19.81
C LYS A 101 -9.55 10.23 19.26
N ASP A 102 -9.05 11.18 20.06
CA ASP A 102 -8.09 12.27 19.77
C ASP A 102 -6.86 11.96 18.89
N THR A 103 -6.66 10.73 18.42
CA THR A 103 -5.44 10.26 17.76
C THR A 103 -5.54 10.17 16.23
N THR A 104 -6.73 10.07 15.61
CA THR A 104 -6.85 10.07 14.13
C THR A 104 -7.35 11.41 13.64
N ALA A 105 -6.45 12.24 13.11
CA ALA A 105 -6.79 13.56 12.61
C ALA A 105 -7.82 13.47 11.47
N LYS A 106 -8.84 14.32 11.48
CA LYS A 106 -9.85 14.45 10.40
C LYS A 106 -9.23 14.69 9.02
N GLU A 107 -7.99 15.15 8.98
CA GLU A 107 -7.23 15.42 7.77
C GLU A 107 -6.54 14.19 7.18
N TYR A 108 -6.44 13.09 7.94
CA TYR A 108 -5.70 11.89 7.52
C TYR A 108 -6.13 11.35 6.14
N PRO A 109 -7.43 11.21 5.81
CA PRO A 109 -7.84 10.76 4.47
C PRO A 109 -7.37 11.69 3.34
N LYS A 110 -7.35 13.00 3.60
CA LYS A 110 -6.88 14.00 2.61
C LYS A 110 -5.37 13.90 2.40
N LEU A 111 -4.61 13.60 3.46
CA LEU A 111 -3.17 13.36 3.37
C LEU A 111 -2.88 12.10 2.54
N MET A 112 -3.61 11.01 2.78
CA MET A 112 -3.45 9.77 2.03
C MET A 112 -3.75 9.96 0.53
N ILE A 113 -4.84 10.64 0.18
CA ILE A 113 -5.16 10.96 -1.23
C ILE A 113 -4.03 11.75 -1.89
N LYS A 114 -3.51 12.79 -1.21
CA LYS A 114 -2.41 13.61 -1.74
C LYS A 114 -1.14 12.79 -1.99
N GLU A 115 -0.85 11.83 -1.13
CA GLU A 115 0.28 10.92 -1.30
C GLU A 115 0.09 9.98 -2.50
N ILE A 116 -1.11 9.43 -2.65
CA ILE A 116 -1.49 8.58 -3.79
C ILE A 116 -1.40 9.35 -5.11
N GLU A 117 -1.86 10.60 -5.15
CA GLU A 117 -1.75 11.47 -6.33
C GLU A 117 -0.29 11.75 -6.71
N LYS A 118 0.56 12.02 -5.71
CA LYS A 118 2.01 12.21 -5.91
C LYS A 118 2.65 10.95 -6.51
N LEU A 119 2.35 9.77 -5.97
CA LEU A 119 2.86 8.51 -6.49
C LEU A 119 2.34 8.19 -7.89
N SER A 120 1.06 8.46 -8.15
CA SER A 120 0.45 8.31 -9.48
C SER A 120 1.16 9.17 -10.53
N GLY A 121 1.53 10.40 -10.18
CA GLY A 121 2.34 11.27 -11.03
C GLY A 121 3.73 10.69 -11.31
N LYS A 122 4.38 10.09 -10.30
CA LYS A 122 5.68 9.41 -10.47
C LYS A 122 5.55 8.21 -11.41
N VAL A 123 4.56 7.35 -11.21
CA VAL A 123 4.31 6.15 -12.04
C VAL A 123 4.13 6.55 -13.51
N LYS A 124 3.26 7.53 -13.79
CA LYS A 124 3.03 8.05 -15.16
C LYS A 124 4.28 8.66 -15.81
N THR A 125 5.19 9.19 -15.00
CA THR A 125 6.44 9.79 -15.49
C THR A 125 7.49 8.73 -15.81
N LEU A 126 7.61 7.72 -14.95
CA LEU A 126 8.63 6.67 -15.02
C LEU A 126 8.27 5.57 -16.04
N PHE A 127 6.98 5.29 -16.21
CA PHE A 127 6.48 4.26 -17.12
C PHE A 127 5.60 4.91 -18.19
N LYS A 128 6.23 5.49 -19.23
CA LYS A 128 5.53 6.08 -20.38
C LYS A 128 5.15 5.03 -21.42
#